data_AF-A0A5J4KU04-F1
#
_entry.id   AF-A0A5J4KU04-F1
#
_cell.length_a   1.000
_cell.length_b   1.000
_cell.length_c   1.000
_cell.angle_alpha   90.00
_cell.angle_beta   90.00
_cell.angle_gamma   90.00
#
_symmetry.space_group_name_H-M   'P 1'
#
loop_
_entity.id
_entity.type
_entity.pdbx_description
1 polymer ?
#
loop_
_entity_poly.entity_id
_entity_poly.type
_entity_poly.pdbx_seq_one_letter_code
_entity_poly.pdbx_strand_id
1 'polypeptide(L)'
;MSYIDMVYQIFREHGYAYANLQLRNLSIYSPLTLGKASGVKLTIQCLESKEGRWQITIEGHELHDGIPTPDAKLYVKAEMHTRETVVFEESLALDQLQQGVKDIVDLSELYDQRRRQELVHTGLMKAEGQLYETETGIVIDLAPGSAGLSQAEHFMFHPALIDGSGVGSGWLVTELLNAEQKLYLPLFYESFCASALLQTHCFTRIQRASVRLEKELIYLTLEFFDDAGPQSRRIEELRQ
;
A
#
# COMPACT_ATOMS: atom_id res chain seq x y z
N MET A 1 1.16 -1.18 5.00
CA MET A 1 1.62 -0.39 3.85
C MET A 1 3.13 -0.12 3.88
N SER A 2 3.70 0.49 4.92
CA SER A 2 5.17 0.76 4.99
C SER A 2 6.09 -0.47 4.92
N TYR A 3 5.61 -1.65 5.31
CA TYR A 3 6.39 -2.89 5.24
C TYR A 3 6.84 -3.27 3.82
N ILE A 4 6.04 -2.92 2.80
CA ILE A 4 6.38 -3.22 1.40
C ILE A 4 7.69 -2.50 1.05
N ASP A 5 7.74 -1.17 1.24
CA ASP A 5 8.93 -0.38 0.98
C ASP A 5 10.13 -0.89 1.78
N MET A 6 9.99 -1.05 3.11
CA MET A 6 11.09 -1.51 3.97
C MET A 6 11.69 -2.84 3.50
N VAL A 7 10.84 -3.81 3.11
CA VAL A 7 11.33 -5.09 2.60
C VAL A 7 12.06 -4.91 1.28
N TYR A 8 11.48 -4.20 0.30
CA TYR A 8 12.11 -4.00 -1.00
C TYR A 8 13.43 -3.21 -0.91
N GLN A 9 13.53 -2.26 0.01
CA GLN A 9 14.75 -1.51 0.32
C GLN A 9 15.88 -2.44 0.77
N ILE A 10 15.61 -3.36 1.69
CA ILE A 10 16.59 -4.36 2.15
C ILE A 10 17.09 -5.21 0.98
N PHE A 11 16.19 -5.67 0.12
CA PHE A 11 16.57 -6.45 -1.06
C PHE A 11 17.40 -5.62 -2.06
N ARG A 12 17.06 -4.34 -2.25
CA ARG A 12 17.83 -3.41 -3.10
C ARG A 12 19.25 -3.23 -2.56
N GLU A 13 19.43 -3.06 -1.26
CA GLU A 13 20.75 -2.94 -0.62
C GLU A 13 21.63 -4.18 -0.85
N HIS A 14 21.02 -5.34 -1.07
CA HIS A 14 21.70 -6.61 -1.38
C HIS A 14 21.80 -6.89 -2.88
N GLY A 15 21.51 -5.91 -3.75
CA GLY A 15 21.72 -5.98 -5.19
C GLY A 15 20.58 -6.61 -6.00
N TYR A 16 19.41 -6.84 -5.40
CA TYR A 16 18.24 -7.35 -6.13
C TYR A 16 17.44 -6.21 -6.78
N ALA A 17 17.11 -6.37 -8.06
CA ALA A 17 16.22 -5.47 -8.77
C ALA A 17 14.76 -5.76 -8.38
N TYR A 18 14.02 -4.72 -7.97
CA TYR A 18 12.61 -4.86 -7.57
C TYR A 18 11.73 -5.48 -8.66
N ALA A 19 12.03 -5.22 -9.94
CA ALA A 19 11.29 -5.75 -11.07
C ALA A 19 11.39 -7.29 -11.23
N ASN A 20 12.39 -7.89 -10.60
CA ASN A 20 12.64 -9.33 -10.57
C ASN A 20 12.19 -9.98 -9.25
N LEU A 21 11.42 -9.25 -8.44
CA LEU A 21 10.97 -9.68 -7.12
C LEU A 21 9.45 -9.68 -7.03
N GLN A 22 8.92 -10.62 -6.27
CA GLN A 22 7.53 -10.64 -5.83
C GLN A 22 7.46 -10.95 -4.34
N LEU A 23 6.91 -10.02 -3.59
CA LEU A 23 6.53 -10.22 -2.21
C LEU A 23 5.22 -11.01 -2.16
N ARG A 24 5.15 -12.01 -1.31
CA ARG A 24 4.00 -12.93 -1.20
C ARG A 24 3.62 -13.19 0.25
N ASN A 25 2.34 -13.47 0.45
CA ASN A 25 1.79 -13.95 1.71
C ASN A 25 2.17 -13.09 2.92
N LEU A 26 2.22 -11.75 2.75
CA LEU A 26 2.56 -10.85 3.84
C LEU A 26 1.40 -10.81 4.83
N SER A 27 1.59 -11.41 6.00
CA SER A 27 0.64 -11.41 7.11
C SER A 27 1.08 -10.40 8.18
N ILE A 28 0.16 -9.52 8.58
CA ILE A 28 0.36 -8.55 9.66
C ILE A 28 -0.25 -9.12 10.95
N TYR A 29 0.59 -9.50 11.89
CA TYR A 29 0.18 -10.10 13.16
C TYR A 29 -0.14 -9.07 14.23
N SER A 30 0.45 -7.88 14.11
CA SER A 30 0.28 -6.82 15.10
C SER A 30 0.51 -5.45 14.47
N PRO A 31 -0.29 -4.44 14.84
CA PRO A 31 0.01 -3.07 14.46
C PRO A 31 1.31 -2.62 15.13
N LEU A 32 2.13 -1.88 14.38
CA LEU A 32 3.32 -1.20 14.88
C LEU A 32 2.88 0.14 15.48
N THR A 33 2.66 0.14 16.79
CA THR A 33 2.25 1.33 17.55
C THR A 33 3.36 1.74 18.51
N LEU A 34 3.51 3.06 18.71
CA LEU A 34 4.51 3.59 19.64
C LEU A 34 3.97 3.81 21.06
N GLY A 35 2.65 3.85 21.27
CA GLY A 35 2.06 3.93 22.61
C GLY A 35 2.75 4.95 23.53
N LYS A 36 3.28 4.48 24.67
CA LYS A 36 4.16 5.25 25.58
C LYS A 36 5.66 4.98 25.34
N ALA A 37 5.99 4.08 24.43
CA ALA A 37 7.36 3.75 24.10
C ALA A 37 8.03 4.93 23.38
N SER A 38 9.33 5.10 23.65
CA SER A 38 10.18 6.09 23.00
C SER A 38 10.55 5.71 21.55
N GLY A 39 10.34 4.44 21.18
CA GLY A 39 10.67 3.89 19.87
C GLY A 39 10.37 2.39 19.82
N VAL A 40 10.56 1.79 18.65
CA VAL A 40 10.59 0.33 18.48
C VAL A 40 11.87 -0.02 17.74
N LYS A 41 12.66 -0.94 18.28
CA LYS A 41 13.79 -1.53 17.56
C LYS A 41 13.29 -2.73 16.78
N LEU A 42 13.17 -2.57 15.47
CA LEU A 42 12.79 -3.65 14.56
C LEU A 42 14.02 -4.48 14.15
N THR A 43 13.82 -5.79 14.07
CA THR A 43 14.72 -6.74 13.45
C THR A 43 13.99 -7.37 12.28
N ILE A 44 14.53 -7.19 11.07
CA ILE A 44 13.99 -7.77 9.84
C ILE A 44 14.96 -8.87 9.41
N GLN A 45 14.48 -10.11 9.43
CA GLN A 45 15.26 -11.27 9.01
C GLN A 45 14.74 -11.77 7.66
N CYS A 46 15.62 -11.89 6.68
CA CYS A 46 15.34 -12.46 5.36
C CYS A 46 16.19 -13.72 5.20
N LEU A 47 15.61 -14.90 5.46
CA LEU A 47 16.32 -16.18 5.40
C LEU A 47 16.01 -16.90 4.10
N GLU A 48 17.04 -17.14 3.29
CA GLU A 48 16.88 -17.91 2.05
C GLU A 48 16.55 -19.37 2.39
N SER A 49 15.32 -19.77 2.09
CA SER A 49 14.81 -21.12 2.35
C SER A 49 15.11 -22.08 1.20
N LYS A 50 15.18 -21.55 -0.02
CA LYS A 50 15.54 -22.21 -1.28
C LYS A 50 16.09 -21.14 -2.22
N GLU A 51 16.83 -21.55 -3.24
CA GLU A 51 17.34 -20.63 -4.27
C GLU A 51 16.22 -19.70 -4.77
N GLY A 52 16.45 -18.39 -4.62
CA GLY A 52 15.51 -17.37 -5.06
C GLY A 52 14.26 -17.21 -4.20
N ARG A 53 14.23 -17.77 -2.98
CA ARG A 53 13.08 -17.72 -2.07
C ARG A 53 13.46 -17.46 -0.62
N TRP A 54 13.06 -16.31 -0.10
CA TRP A 54 13.32 -15.90 1.27
C TRP A 54 12.06 -15.93 2.12
N GLN A 55 12.19 -16.43 3.34
CA GLN A 55 11.22 -16.22 4.41
C GLN A 55 11.60 -14.94 5.14
N ILE A 56 10.62 -14.04 5.30
CA ILE A 56 10.80 -12.75 5.96
C ILE A 56 10.06 -12.78 7.29
N THR A 57 10.76 -12.41 8.36
CA THR A 57 10.18 -12.20 9.68
C THR A 57 10.54 -10.81 10.17
N ILE A 58 9.54 -10.05 10.61
CA ILE A 58 9.73 -8.72 11.23
C ILE A 58 9.27 -8.83 12.69
N GLU A 59 10.24 -8.75 13.58
CA GLU A 59 10.04 -8.71 15.03
C GLU A 59 10.54 -7.38 15.58
N GLY A 60 10.07 -6.98 16.75
CA GLY A 60 10.59 -5.79 17.39
C GLY A 60 10.43 -5.77 18.89
N HIS A 61 11.25 -4.92 19.51
CA HIS A 61 11.23 -4.64 20.93
C HIS A 61 10.86 -3.17 21.12
N GLU A 62 9.89 -2.90 21.98
CA GLU A 62 9.59 -1.53 22.40
C GLU A 62 10.79 -0.95 23.15
N LEU A 63 11.03 0.36 22.99
CA LEU A 63 12.10 1.07 23.68
C LEU A 63 11.50 1.92 24.80
N HIS A 64 11.87 1.63 26.05
CA HIS A 64 11.56 2.48 27.21
C HIS A 64 12.82 3.21 27.63
N ASP A 65 12.80 4.54 27.57
CA ASP A 65 13.97 5.39 27.78
C ASP A 65 15.19 4.96 26.93
N GLY A 66 14.92 4.57 25.67
CA GLY A 66 15.93 4.09 24.72
C GLY A 66 16.40 2.65 24.93
N ILE A 67 15.93 1.95 25.97
CA ILE A 67 16.33 0.57 26.29
C ILE A 67 15.28 -0.42 25.74
N PRO A 68 15.69 -1.43 24.94
CA PRO A 68 14.77 -2.47 24.47
C PRO A 68 14.17 -3.27 25.61
N THR A 69 12.85 -3.44 25.58
CA THR A 69 12.14 -4.39 26.43
C THR A 69 12.55 -5.84 26.10
N PRO A 70 12.50 -6.77 27.06
CA PRO A 70 12.87 -8.16 26.83
C PRO A 70 11.89 -8.89 25.89
N ASP A 71 10.63 -8.48 25.88
CA ASP A 71 9.58 -9.15 25.12
C ASP A 71 9.62 -8.72 23.64
N ALA A 72 9.95 -9.67 22.77
CA ALA A 72 9.86 -9.49 21.33
C ALA A 72 8.40 -9.63 20.86
N LYS A 73 7.97 -8.72 20.00
CA LYS A 73 6.66 -8.77 19.34
C LYS A 73 6.82 -9.12 17.86
N LEU A 74 6.08 -10.11 17.40
CA LEU A 74 5.97 -10.42 15.97
C LEU A 74 5.03 -9.43 15.29
N TYR A 75 5.53 -8.72 14.28
CA TYR A 75 4.73 -7.77 13.49
C TYR A 75 4.31 -8.37 12.15
N VAL A 76 5.24 -8.97 11.41
CA VAL A 76 5.00 -9.44 10.05
C VAL A 76 5.71 -10.77 9.77
N LYS A 77 5.05 -11.63 8.99
CA LYS A 77 5.71 -12.69 8.21
C LYS A 77 5.36 -12.52 6.74
N ALA A 78 6.32 -12.79 5.87
CA ALA A 78 6.11 -12.74 4.42
C ALA A 78 7.11 -13.65 3.70
N GLU A 79 6.97 -13.73 2.38
CA GLU A 79 7.92 -14.41 1.51
C GLU A 79 8.39 -13.46 0.40
N MET A 80 9.66 -13.52 0.03
CA MET A 80 10.16 -12.87 -1.18
C MET A 80 10.58 -13.94 -2.18
N HIS A 81 10.15 -13.80 -3.43
CA HIS A 81 10.45 -14.74 -4.51
C HIS A 81 11.11 -13.99 -5.66
N THR A 82 12.22 -14.51 -6.19
CA THR A 82 12.73 -14.07 -7.50
C THR A 82 11.80 -14.52 -8.60
N ARG A 83 11.69 -13.70 -9.64
CA ARG A 83 10.94 -13.99 -10.85
C ARG A 83 11.55 -13.30 -12.06
N GLU A 84 11.07 -13.69 -13.23
CA GLU A 84 11.31 -12.93 -14.46
C GLU A 84 10.72 -11.52 -14.34
N THR A 85 11.30 -10.56 -15.06
CA THR A 85 10.86 -9.16 -15.01
C THR A 85 9.36 -9.04 -15.28
N VAL A 86 8.62 -8.34 -14.41
CA VAL A 86 7.18 -8.12 -14.64
C VAL A 86 6.99 -7.17 -15.83
N VAL A 87 6.08 -7.53 -16.72
CA VAL A 87 5.59 -6.66 -17.79
C VAL A 87 4.08 -6.65 -17.67
N PHE A 88 3.50 -5.47 -17.51
CA PHE A 88 2.06 -5.28 -17.57
C PHE A 88 1.72 -4.66 -18.92
N GLU A 89 0.78 -5.26 -19.64
CA GLU A 89 0.32 -4.78 -20.95
C GLU A 89 -0.85 -3.80 -20.83
N GLU A 90 -1.42 -3.68 -19.63
CA GLU A 90 -2.59 -2.87 -19.35
C GLU A 90 -2.23 -1.39 -19.28
N SER A 91 -3.06 -0.57 -19.92
CA SER A 91 -2.99 0.88 -19.86
C SER A 91 -4.30 1.48 -19.38
N LEU A 92 -4.21 2.63 -18.70
CA LEU A 92 -5.33 3.47 -18.33
C LEU A 92 -5.36 4.69 -19.26
N ALA A 93 -6.44 4.83 -20.03
CA ALA A 93 -6.65 5.98 -20.91
C ALA A 93 -7.26 7.14 -20.11
N LEU A 94 -6.43 8.08 -19.65
CA LEU A 94 -6.86 9.20 -18.80
C LEU A 94 -7.88 10.11 -19.51
N ASP A 95 -7.73 10.28 -20.82
CA ASP A 95 -8.67 11.06 -21.64
C ASP A 95 -10.08 10.45 -21.66
N GLN A 96 -10.17 9.11 -21.62
CA GLN A 96 -11.44 8.39 -21.59
C GLN A 96 -12.02 8.34 -20.18
N LEU A 97 -11.17 8.35 -19.15
CA LEU A 97 -11.61 8.40 -17.76
C LEU A 97 -12.54 9.61 -17.56
N GLN A 98 -12.14 10.79 -18.02
CA GLN A 98 -12.91 12.03 -17.89
C GLN A 98 -14.31 11.97 -18.52
N GLN A 99 -14.53 11.16 -19.54
CA GLN A 99 -15.82 11.04 -20.23
C GLN A 99 -16.80 10.08 -19.51
N GLY A 100 -16.27 9.16 -18.70
CA GLY A 100 -17.04 8.11 -18.01
C GLY A 100 -17.19 8.32 -16.51
N VAL A 101 -16.75 9.48 -15.97
CA VAL A 101 -16.84 9.79 -14.55
C VAL A 101 -18.29 10.02 -14.14
N LYS A 102 -18.73 9.30 -13.11
CA LYS A 102 -20.03 9.50 -12.45
C LYS A 102 -19.95 10.54 -11.35
N ASP A 103 -18.88 10.50 -10.57
CA ASP A 103 -18.65 11.40 -9.45
C ASP A 103 -17.15 11.65 -9.23
N ILE A 104 -16.81 12.80 -8.65
CA ILE A 104 -15.45 13.20 -8.31
C ILE A 104 -15.42 13.58 -6.83
N VAL A 105 -14.58 12.90 -6.06
CA VAL A 105 -14.44 13.14 -4.62
C VAL A 105 -13.03 13.59 -4.31
N ASP A 106 -12.89 14.71 -3.60
CA ASP A 106 -11.60 15.15 -3.13
C ASP A 106 -11.10 14.19 -2.03
N LEU A 107 -9.84 13.75 -2.14
CA LEU A 107 -9.26 12.79 -1.19
C LEU A 107 -9.26 13.35 0.25
N SER A 108 -9.22 14.67 0.43
CA SER A 108 -9.31 15.31 1.74
C SER A 108 -10.64 15.04 2.45
N GLU A 109 -11.75 14.90 1.71
CA GLU A 109 -13.05 14.55 2.28
C GLU A 109 -13.03 13.13 2.86
N LEU A 110 -12.39 12.20 2.15
CA LEU A 110 -12.21 10.82 2.61
C LEU A 110 -11.33 10.77 3.86
N TYR A 111 -10.25 11.55 3.91
CA TYR A 111 -9.42 11.68 5.11
C TYR A 111 -10.19 12.27 6.30
N ASP A 112 -11.07 13.25 6.08
CA ASP A 112 -11.88 13.83 7.15
C ASP A 112 -12.96 12.86 7.66
N GLN A 113 -13.50 12.00 6.79
CA GLN A 113 -14.33 10.88 7.23
C GLN A 113 -13.54 9.90 8.12
N ARG A 114 -12.30 9.55 7.76
CA ARG A 114 -11.43 8.69 8.60
C ARG A 114 -11.11 9.32 9.94
N ARG A 115 -10.90 10.64 9.97
CA ARG A 115 -10.67 11.38 11.22
C ARG A 115 -11.84 11.25 12.20
N ARG A 116 -13.09 11.24 11.70
CA ARG A 116 -14.30 11.02 12.54
C ARG A 116 -14.36 9.62 13.14
N GLN A 117 -13.59 8.69 12.59
CA GLN A 117 -13.42 7.31 13.07
C GLN A 117 -12.11 7.12 13.84
N GLU A 118 -11.45 8.21 14.24
CA GLU A 118 -10.17 8.22 14.97
C GLU A 118 -8.94 7.72 14.17
N LEU A 119 -9.08 7.51 12.85
CA LEU A 119 -7.95 7.25 11.97
C LEU A 119 -7.43 8.55 11.34
N VAL A 120 -6.34 9.07 11.90
CA VAL A 120 -5.79 10.38 11.55
C VAL A 120 -4.50 10.26 10.75
N HIS A 121 -4.50 10.74 9.51
CA HIS A 121 -3.33 10.80 8.64
C HIS A 121 -2.79 12.23 8.58
N THR A 122 -1.49 12.39 8.80
CA THR A 122 -0.79 13.69 8.77
C THR A 122 0.63 13.54 8.21
N GLY A 123 1.23 14.67 7.81
CA GLY A 123 2.63 14.74 7.39
C GLY A 123 2.94 13.74 6.28
N LEU A 124 4.00 12.94 6.47
CA LEU A 124 4.49 11.96 5.50
C LEU A 124 3.48 10.88 5.11
N MET A 125 2.44 10.64 5.92
CA MET A 125 1.45 9.58 5.71
C MET A 125 0.14 10.09 5.09
N LYS A 126 0.08 11.35 4.65
CA LYS A 126 -1.09 11.92 3.99
C LYS A 126 -0.81 12.17 2.51
N ALA A 127 -1.57 11.53 1.64
CA ALA A 127 -1.60 11.81 0.21
C ALA A 127 -2.58 12.95 -0.11
N GLU A 128 -2.45 13.48 -1.32
CA GLU A 128 -3.31 14.50 -1.92
C GLU A 128 -3.77 13.99 -3.29
N GLY A 129 -4.94 14.44 -3.74
CA GLY A 129 -5.47 14.06 -5.05
C GLY A 129 -6.99 13.88 -5.06
N GLN A 130 -7.47 13.11 -6.04
CA GLN A 130 -8.91 12.98 -6.34
C GLN A 130 -9.28 11.54 -6.64
N LEU A 131 -10.50 11.16 -6.26
CA LEU A 131 -11.12 9.90 -6.65
C LEU A 131 -12.13 10.18 -7.77
N TYR A 132 -12.04 9.40 -8.84
CA TYR A 132 -12.97 9.36 -9.96
C TYR A 132 -13.78 8.07 -9.89
N GLU A 133 -15.09 8.20 -9.66
CA GLU A 133 -16.01 7.06 -9.72
C GLU A 133 -16.39 6.77 -11.17
N THR A 134 -16.36 5.49 -11.55
CA THR A 134 -16.71 5.02 -12.89
C THR A 134 -17.77 3.92 -12.79
N GLU A 135 -18.34 3.49 -13.92
CA GLU A 135 -19.26 2.35 -13.95
C GLU A 135 -18.64 1.07 -13.35
N THR A 136 -17.35 0.84 -13.62
CA THR A 136 -16.68 -0.43 -13.32
C THR A 136 -15.90 -0.43 -12.00
N GLY A 137 -15.87 0.67 -11.26
CA GLY A 137 -15.06 0.82 -10.05
C GLY A 137 -14.59 2.26 -9.86
N ILE A 138 -13.39 2.43 -9.31
CA ILE A 138 -12.80 3.76 -9.05
C ILE A 138 -11.38 3.87 -9.61
N VAL A 139 -10.98 5.09 -9.91
CA VAL A 139 -9.60 5.49 -10.18
C VAL A 139 -9.23 6.62 -9.22
N ILE A 140 -8.08 6.52 -8.58
CA ILE A 140 -7.62 7.52 -7.60
C ILE A 140 -6.33 8.12 -8.12
N ASP A 141 -6.33 9.41 -8.38
CA ASP A 141 -5.13 10.22 -8.64
C ASP A 141 -4.49 10.57 -7.29
N LEU A 142 -3.22 10.24 -7.12
CA LEU A 142 -2.51 10.35 -5.86
C LEU A 142 -1.11 10.93 -6.03
N ALA A 143 -0.80 11.93 -5.20
CA ALA A 143 0.56 12.40 -4.91
C ALA A 143 0.80 12.41 -3.39
N PRO A 144 2.04 12.23 -2.89
CA PRO A 144 2.34 12.56 -1.50
C PRO A 144 2.13 14.06 -1.25
N GLY A 145 1.61 14.43 -0.08
CA GLY A 145 1.61 15.84 0.32
C GLY A 145 3.03 16.41 0.40
N SER A 146 3.16 17.74 0.46
CA SER A 146 4.46 18.46 0.40
C SER A 146 5.60 17.86 1.23
N ALA A 147 5.32 17.43 2.47
CA ALA A 147 6.31 16.78 3.33
C ALA A 147 6.80 15.43 2.76
N GLY A 148 5.89 14.60 2.26
CA GLY A 148 6.22 13.32 1.63
C GLY A 148 6.96 13.51 0.31
N LEU A 149 6.53 14.48 -0.50
CA LEU A 149 7.12 14.75 -1.80
C LEU A 149 8.60 15.16 -1.69
N SER A 150 8.96 15.95 -0.66
CA SER A 150 10.35 16.36 -0.41
C SER A 150 11.31 15.19 -0.10
N GLN A 151 10.77 14.01 0.24
CA GLN A 151 11.53 12.82 0.61
C GLN A 151 11.24 11.64 -0.34
N ALA A 152 10.51 11.87 -1.44
CA ALA A 152 10.01 10.82 -2.31
C ALA A 152 11.12 9.92 -2.89
N GLU A 153 12.29 10.49 -3.17
CA GLU A 153 13.45 9.76 -3.71
C GLU A 153 14.02 8.71 -2.75
N HIS A 154 13.75 8.84 -1.44
CA HIS A 154 14.20 7.88 -0.45
C HIS A 154 13.36 6.60 -0.43
N PHE A 155 12.15 6.65 -0.98
CA PHE A 155 11.26 5.50 -1.08
C PHE A 155 11.41 4.79 -2.42
N MET A 156 11.18 3.48 -2.44
CA MET A 156 10.91 2.73 -3.66
C MET A 156 9.41 2.71 -3.95
N PHE A 157 8.62 2.45 -2.91
CA PHE A 157 7.16 2.41 -2.95
C PHE A 157 6.61 3.26 -1.82
N HIS A 158 6.33 4.53 -2.13
CA HIS A 158 6.00 5.56 -1.16
C HIS A 158 4.79 5.13 -0.31
N PRO A 159 4.95 4.95 1.01
CA PRO A 159 3.90 4.40 1.86
C PRO A 159 2.58 5.17 1.80
N ALA A 160 2.63 6.51 1.69
CA ALA A 160 1.43 7.33 1.55
C ALA A 160 0.63 7.09 0.26
N LEU A 161 1.27 6.68 -0.85
CA LEU A 161 0.56 6.39 -2.10
C LEU A 161 -0.22 5.07 -1.98
N ILE A 162 0.43 4.03 -1.44
CA ILE A 162 -0.24 2.75 -1.17
C ILE A 162 -1.34 2.91 -0.11
N ASP A 163 -1.07 3.67 0.95
CA ASP A 163 -2.02 3.91 2.03
C ASP A 163 -3.19 4.79 1.58
N GLY A 164 -2.94 5.87 0.84
CA GLY A 164 -3.95 6.71 0.21
C GLY A 164 -4.86 5.93 -0.74
N SER A 165 -4.32 4.94 -1.44
CA SER A 165 -5.11 4.00 -2.25
C SER A 165 -6.07 3.17 -1.40
N GLY A 166 -5.63 2.71 -0.22
CA GLY A 166 -6.50 2.03 0.75
C GLY A 166 -7.55 2.96 1.37
N VAL A 167 -7.22 4.24 1.61
CA VAL A 167 -8.20 5.23 2.06
C VAL A 167 -9.30 5.42 1.01
N GLY A 168 -8.91 5.56 -0.27
CA GLY A 168 -9.83 5.70 -1.40
C GLY A 168 -10.66 4.44 -1.68
N SER A 169 -10.12 3.23 -1.49
CA SER A 169 -10.88 1.98 -1.63
C SER A 169 -12.10 1.92 -0.71
N GLY A 170 -12.01 2.60 0.43
CA GLY A 170 -13.10 2.79 1.36
C GLY A 170 -14.38 3.37 0.76
N TRP A 171 -14.28 4.16 -0.31
CA TRP A 171 -15.44 4.67 -1.06
C TRP A 171 -16.28 3.51 -1.60
N LEU A 172 -15.65 2.63 -2.38
CA LEU A 172 -16.28 1.48 -3.01
C LEU A 172 -16.75 0.44 -1.98
N VAL A 173 -15.96 0.25 -0.91
CA VAL A 173 -16.32 -0.63 0.22
C VAL A 173 -17.59 -0.15 0.93
N THR A 174 -17.72 1.16 1.18
CA THR A 174 -18.89 1.70 1.87
C THR A 174 -20.17 1.44 1.09
N GLU A 175 -20.11 1.54 -0.24
CA GLU A 175 -21.22 1.22 -1.14
C GLU A 175 -21.60 -0.28 -1.07
N LEU A 176 -20.60 -1.17 -1.09
CA LEU A 176 -20.81 -2.63 -1.03
C LEU A 176 -21.40 -3.11 0.31
N LEU A 177 -21.05 -2.46 1.41
CA LEU A 177 -21.37 -2.96 2.73
C LEU A 177 -22.74 -2.55 3.25
N ASN A 178 -23.40 -1.52 2.70
CA ASN A 178 -24.66 -0.95 3.24
C ASN A 178 -24.65 -0.76 4.78
N ALA A 179 -23.46 -0.70 5.39
CA ALA A 179 -23.26 -0.92 6.80
C ALA A 179 -22.22 0.06 7.33
N GLU A 180 -22.36 0.32 8.63
CA GLU A 180 -21.65 1.30 9.44
C GLU A 180 -20.23 1.57 8.97
N GLN A 181 -19.91 2.86 8.92
CA GLN A 181 -18.62 3.51 8.76
C GLN A 181 -17.51 2.96 9.69
N LYS A 182 -17.14 1.69 9.51
CA LYS A 182 -16.12 0.98 10.27
C LYS A 182 -14.78 1.06 9.56
N LEU A 183 -13.73 1.13 10.36
CA LEU A 183 -12.35 1.04 9.87
C LEU A 183 -11.99 -0.41 9.60
N TYR A 184 -11.30 -0.63 8.49
CA TYR A 184 -10.71 -1.91 8.14
C TYR A 184 -9.20 -1.71 8.04
N LEU A 185 -8.46 -2.51 8.80
CA LEU A 185 -7.01 -2.46 8.79
C LEU A 185 -6.47 -3.58 7.90
N PRO A 186 -5.39 -3.32 7.14
CA PRO A 186 -4.74 -4.37 6.37
C PRO A 186 -4.28 -5.53 7.26
N LEU A 187 -4.67 -6.74 6.90
CA LEU A 187 -4.28 -7.97 7.61
C LEU A 187 -3.33 -8.82 6.79
N PHE A 188 -3.54 -8.88 5.47
CA PHE A 188 -2.85 -9.81 4.59
C PHE A 188 -2.67 -9.20 3.19
N TYR A 189 -1.51 -9.45 2.57
CA TYR A 189 -1.27 -9.23 1.15
C TYR A 189 -0.89 -10.55 0.48
N GLU A 190 -1.68 -11.00 -0.49
CA GLU A 190 -1.43 -12.23 -1.23
C GLU A 190 -0.15 -12.10 -2.06
N SER A 191 -0.03 -11.01 -2.82
CA SER A 191 1.17 -10.71 -3.58
C SER A 191 1.30 -9.23 -3.90
N PHE A 192 2.56 -8.82 -4.08
CA PHE A 192 2.97 -7.51 -4.56
C PHE A 192 4.13 -7.67 -5.56
N CYS A 193 4.04 -7.01 -6.71
CA CYS A 193 5.13 -6.91 -7.68
C CYS A 193 5.03 -5.60 -8.45
N ALA A 194 6.17 -5.08 -8.91
CA ALA A 194 6.21 -3.80 -9.61
C ALA A 194 7.24 -3.76 -10.76
N SER A 195 6.92 -3.10 -11.87
CA SER A 195 7.84 -2.82 -13.00
C SER A 195 8.48 -1.43 -12.93
N ALA A 196 7.93 -0.52 -12.13
CA ALA A 196 8.49 0.81 -11.88
C ALA A 196 8.42 1.15 -10.38
N LEU A 197 9.14 2.20 -9.98
CA LEU A 197 9.03 2.75 -8.63
C LEU A 197 7.76 3.59 -8.49
N LEU A 198 7.23 3.65 -7.28
CA LEU A 198 6.03 4.40 -6.92
C LEU A 198 6.44 5.50 -5.94
N GLN A 199 6.90 6.66 -6.42
CA GLN A 199 7.55 7.66 -5.54
C GLN A 199 6.74 8.95 -5.38
N THR A 200 6.42 9.62 -6.49
CA THR A 200 5.94 11.01 -6.48
C THR A 200 4.48 11.15 -6.89
N HIS A 201 3.96 10.21 -7.67
CA HIS A 201 2.61 10.27 -8.22
C HIS A 201 2.18 8.89 -8.74
N CYS A 202 0.89 8.60 -8.71
CA CYS A 202 0.29 7.46 -9.41
C CYS A 202 -1.21 7.61 -9.61
N PHE A 203 -1.73 6.81 -10.53
CA PHE A 203 -3.15 6.48 -10.54
C PHE A 203 -3.36 5.08 -9.95
N THR A 204 -4.29 4.93 -9.03
CA THR A 204 -4.70 3.61 -8.53
C THR A 204 -6.09 3.26 -9.01
N ARG A 205 -6.22 2.17 -9.78
CA ARG A 205 -7.51 1.61 -10.18
C ARG A 205 -7.91 0.50 -9.22
N ILE A 206 -9.18 0.52 -8.84
CA ILE A 206 -9.81 -0.57 -8.08
C ILE A 206 -11.09 -0.95 -8.80
N GLN A 207 -11.08 -2.15 -9.39
CA GLN A 207 -12.24 -2.67 -10.11
C GLN A 207 -13.28 -3.20 -9.12
N ARG A 208 -14.55 -2.87 -9.32
CA ARG A 208 -15.67 -3.35 -8.51
C ARG A 208 -15.72 -4.88 -8.45
N ALA A 209 -15.39 -5.54 -9.56
CA ALA A 209 -15.32 -6.99 -9.65
C ALA A 209 -14.19 -7.62 -8.81
N SER A 210 -13.16 -6.85 -8.43
CA SER A 210 -12.08 -7.33 -7.55
C SER A 210 -12.47 -7.28 -6.07
N VAL A 211 -13.48 -6.48 -5.72
CA VAL A 211 -13.87 -6.25 -4.33
C VAL A 211 -14.92 -7.27 -3.91
N ARG A 212 -14.63 -7.98 -2.82
CA ARG A 212 -15.58 -8.92 -2.21
C ARG A 212 -15.52 -8.86 -0.70
N LEU A 213 -16.66 -9.08 -0.07
CA LEU A 213 -16.77 -9.28 1.37
C LEU A 213 -17.04 -10.76 1.63
N GLU A 214 -16.17 -11.40 2.41
CA GLU A 214 -16.45 -12.72 2.96
C GLU A 214 -16.39 -12.65 4.49
N LYS A 215 -17.56 -12.79 5.12
CA LYS A 215 -17.73 -12.62 6.57
C LYS A 215 -17.30 -11.21 7.02
N GLU A 216 -16.18 -11.09 7.74
CA GLU A 216 -15.63 -9.84 8.27
C GLU A 216 -14.39 -9.37 7.48
N LEU A 217 -14.04 -10.05 6.38
CA LEU A 217 -12.86 -9.76 5.58
C LEU A 217 -13.24 -9.16 4.23
N ILE A 218 -12.62 -8.03 3.92
CA ILE A 218 -12.71 -7.38 2.62
C ILE A 218 -11.47 -7.76 1.83
N TYR A 219 -11.70 -8.20 0.59
CA TYR A 219 -10.66 -8.47 -0.38
C TYR A 219 -10.78 -7.46 -1.51
N LEU A 220 -9.65 -7.01 -2.04
CA LEU A 220 -9.59 -6.08 -3.16
C LEU A 220 -8.25 -6.18 -3.89
N THR A 221 -8.20 -5.70 -5.12
CA THR A 221 -6.94 -5.54 -5.86
C THR A 221 -6.69 -4.07 -6.14
N LEU A 222 -5.50 -3.60 -5.77
CA LEU A 222 -5.00 -2.28 -6.14
C LEU A 222 -4.11 -2.45 -7.37
N GLU A 223 -4.43 -1.72 -8.43
CA GLU A 223 -3.65 -1.68 -9.65
C GLU A 223 -3.09 -0.28 -9.81
N PHE A 224 -1.77 -0.13 -9.79
CA PHE A 224 -1.14 1.19 -9.86
C PHE A 224 -0.63 1.44 -11.26
N PHE A 225 -0.78 2.67 -11.71
CA PHE A 225 -0.36 3.14 -13.00
C PHE A 225 0.54 4.37 -12.86
N ASP A 226 1.54 4.46 -13.73
CA ASP A 226 2.44 5.61 -13.79
C ASP A 226 1.77 6.86 -14.36
N ASP A 227 2.51 7.97 -14.40
CA ASP A 227 2.09 9.22 -15.04
C ASP A 227 2.80 9.43 -16.39
N ALA A 228 3.09 8.35 -17.12
CA ALA A 228 3.96 8.41 -18.29
C ALA A 228 3.32 9.06 -19.55
N GLY A 229 2.12 9.64 -19.44
CA GLY A 229 1.44 10.36 -20.51
C GLY A 229 -0.06 10.00 -20.64
N PRO A 230 -0.67 10.22 -21.82
CA PRO A 230 -2.12 10.03 -22.03
C PRO A 230 -2.61 8.58 -21.79
N GLN A 231 -1.67 7.63 -21.79
CA GLN A 231 -1.89 6.24 -21.41
C GLN A 231 -0.92 5.88 -20.30
N SER A 232 -1.42 5.92 -19.06
CA SER A 232 -0.69 5.43 -17.90
C SER A 232 -0.54 3.91 -18.00
N ARG A 233 0.66 3.39 -17.79
CA ARG A 233 0.91 1.93 -17.83
C ARG A 233 0.77 1.38 -16.44
N ARG A 234 0.19 0.19 -16.33
CA ARG A 234 0.20 -0.51 -15.06
C ARG A 234 1.65 -0.80 -14.68
N ILE A 235 1.99 -0.44 -13.46
CA ILE A 235 3.33 -0.63 -12.92
C ILE A 235 3.33 -1.56 -11.71
N GLU A 236 2.16 -1.87 -11.13
CA GLU A 236 2.09 -2.63 -9.89
C GLU A 236 0.73 -3.33 -9.70
N GLU A 237 0.75 -4.41 -8.92
CA GLU A 237 -0.43 -5.12 -8.43
C GLU A 237 -0.27 -5.44 -6.95
N LEU A 238 -1.27 -5.08 -6.14
CA LEU A 238 -1.39 -5.51 -4.75
C LEU A 238 -2.74 -6.20 -4.52
N ARG A 239 -2.69 -7.51 -4.26
CA ARG A 239 -3.86 -8.30 -3.87
C ARG A 239 -3.97 -8.36 -2.35
N GLN A 240 -5.09 -7.89 -1.82
CA GLN A 240 -5.41 -7.89 -0.38
C GLN A 240 -6.62 -8.77 -0.12
#